data_AF-A0A2V6XWH5-F1
#
_entry.id   AF-A0A2V6XWH5-F1
#
_cell.length_a   1.000
_cell.length_b   1.000
_cell.length_c   1.000
_cell.angle_alpha   90.00
_cell.angle_beta   90.00
_cell.angle_gamma   90.00
#
_symmetry.space_group_name_H-M   'P 1'
#
loop_
_entity.id
_entity.type
_entity.pdbx_description
1 polymer ?
#
loop_
_entity_poly.entity_id
_entity_poly.type
_entity_poly.pdbx_seq_one_letter_code
_entity_poly.pdbx_strand_id
1 'polypeptide(L)'
;MTRPRRILIMTAHPDDADIMAGGTVARWIDEGHKVHLVMFTRGDKGHNDPGMTPERVAAMREGEQRAAAAILGVQRLTFLDFKDGELTWAGPALAEAATRLIRESFTRTIAPSVTRSSRPVTSARRGRCTIPLTPRRASRPTASGRFC
;
A
#
# COMPACT_ATOMS: atom_id res chain seq x y z
N MET A 1 -20.47 -20.05 2.72
CA MET A 1 -19.59 -19.06 3.38
C MET A 1 -18.16 -19.26 2.88
N THR A 2 -17.44 -18.19 2.59
CA THR A 2 -16.04 -18.23 2.12
C THR A 2 -15.12 -18.61 3.29
N ARG A 3 -14.11 -19.45 3.04
CA ARG A 3 -13.12 -19.82 4.07
C ARG A 3 -12.37 -18.56 4.55
N PRO A 4 -12.18 -18.34 5.86
CA PRO A 4 -11.39 -17.22 6.38
C PRO A 4 -9.99 -17.16 5.76
N ARG A 5 -9.56 -15.95 5.37
CA ARG A 5 -8.25 -15.69 4.77
C ARG A 5 -7.47 -14.67 5.59
N ARG A 6 -6.14 -14.69 5.43
CA ARG A 6 -5.24 -13.62 5.87
C ARG A 6 -4.96 -12.70 4.69
N ILE A 7 -5.25 -11.41 4.88
CA ILE A 7 -5.15 -10.36 3.86
C ILE A 7 -4.11 -9.37 4.34
N LEU A 8 -3.09 -9.14 3.50
CA LEU A 8 -2.06 -8.15 3.71
C LEU A 8 -2.32 -6.95 2.80
N ILE A 9 -2.40 -5.75 3.39
CA ILE A 9 -2.53 -4.48 2.69
C ILE A 9 -1.29 -3.65 3.03
N MET A 10 -0.60 -3.17 2.00
CA MET A 10 0.62 -2.38 2.13
C MET A 10 0.43 -1.03 1.48
N THR A 11 0.54 0.05 2.23
CA THR A 11 0.44 1.44 1.73
C THR A 11 1.65 2.27 2.10
N ALA A 12 1.84 3.41 1.44
CA ALA A 12 2.97 4.27 1.69
C ALA A 12 2.79 5.06 3.00
N HIS A 13 1.59 5.61 3.21
CA HIS A 13 1.30 6.52 4.31
C HIS A 13 0.11 6.01 5.15
N PRO A 14 -0.05 6.55 6.38
CA PRO A 14 -1.35 6.66 7.05
C PRO A 14 -2.40 7.23 6.09
N ASP A 15 -3.68 6.94 6.29
CA ASP A 15 -4.86 7.30 5.46
C ASP A 15 -5.02 6.58 4.11
N ASP A 16 -3.94 6.19 3.44
CA ASP A 16 -3.98 5.58 2.10
C ASP A 16 -4.96 4.38 2.04
N ALA A 17 -4.89 3.48 3.03
CA ALA A 17 -5.70 2.27 3.08
C ALA A 17 -7.18 2.58 3.33
N ASP A 18 -7.46 3.60 4.14
CA ASP A 18 -8.80 4.01 4.51
C ASP A 18 -9.50 4.67 3.33
N ILE A 19 -8.78 5.57 2.62
CA ILE A 19 -9.26 6.27 1.42
C ILE A 19 -9.50 5.28 0.27
N MET A 20 -8.56 4.38 0.01
CA MET A 20 -8.64 3.51 -1.16
C MET A 20 -9.50 2.27 -0.93
N ALA A 21 -9.55 1.76 0.29
CA ALA A 21 -10.10 0.43 0.55
C ALA A 21 -10.85 0.28 1.89
N GLY A 22 -11.12 1.36 2.64
CA GLY A 22 -11.73 1.27 3.97
C GLY A 22 -13.02 0.44 4.02
N GLY A 23 -13.96 0.69 3.11
CA GLY A 23 -15.21 -0.11 3.02
C GLY A 23 -14.98 -1.57 2.63
N THR A 24 -13.94 -1.86 1.85
CA THR A 24 -13.57 -3.23 1.49
C THR A 24 -12.93 -3.96 2.67
N VAL A 25 -12.09 -3.26 3.45
CA VAL A 25 -11.49 -3.77 4.68
C VAL A 25 -12.57 -4.11 5.69
N ALA A 26 -13.51 -3.19 5.93
CA ALA A 26 -14.65 -3.43 6.82
C ALA A 26 -15.43 -4.70 6.41
N ARG A 27 -15.79 -4.81 5.12
CA ARG A 27 -16.49 -6.00 4.61
C ARG A 27 -15.70 -7.29 4.84
N TRP A 28 -14.39 -7.30 4.57
CA TRP A 28 -13.58 -8.50 4.80
C TRP A 28 -13.53 -8.92 6.26
N ILE A 29 -13.48 -7.94 7.17
CA ILE A 29 -13.49 -8.21 8.61
C ILE A 29 -14.85 -8.79 9.03
N ASP A 30 -15.96 -8.25 8.52
CA ASP A 30 -17.31 -8.79 8.73
C ASP A 30 -17.48 -10.21 8.15
N GLU A 31 -16.84 -10.51 7.02
CA GLU A 31 -16.77 -11.85 6.42
C GLU A 31 -15.85 -12.81 7.20
N GLY A 32 -15.26 -12.37 8.31
CA GLY A 32 -14.40 -13.18 9.19
C GLY A 32 -12.96 -13.33 8.70
N HIS A 33 -12.51 -12.52 7.73
CA HIS A 33 -11.12 -12.48 7.31
C HIS A 33 -10.25 -11.74 8.33
N LYS A 34 -8.94 -12.03 8.30
CA LYS A 34 -7.94 -11.35 9.12
C LYS A 34 -7.14 -10.39 8.25
N VAL A 35 -7.18 -9.10 8.57
CA VAL A 35 -6.50 -8.04 7.85
C VAL A 35 -5.28 -7.58 8.64
N HIS A 36 -4.14 -7.52 7.95
CA HIS A 36 -2.91 -6.89 8.42
C HIS A 36 -2.64 -5.67 7.54
N LEU A 37 -2.67 -4.48 8.16
CA LEU A 37 -2.24 -3.23 7.55
C LEU A 37 -0.75 -3.00 7.79
N VAL A 38 -0.03 -2.68 6.73
CA VAL A 38 1.37 -2.28 6.78
C VAL A 38 1.52 -0.95 6.11
N MET A 39 2.20 -0.04 6.79
CA MET A 39 2.51 1.29 6.30
C MET A 39 4.00 1.45 6.19
N PHE A 40 4.47 1.92 5.05
CA PHE A 40 5.90 2.08 4.82
C PHE A 40 6.45 3.22 5.66
N THR A 41 5.69 4.30 5.79
CA THR A 41 6.08 5.52 6.52
C THR A 41 5.05 5.85 7.60
N ARG A 42 5.38 6.81 8.47
CA ARG A 42 4.40 7.50 9.33
C ARG A 42 3.86 8.79 8.70
N GLY A 43 4.22 9.06 7.46
CA GLY A 43 3.77 10.26 6.76
C GLY A 43 4.25 11.56 7.41
N ASP A 44 5.51 11.59 7.84
CA ASP A 44 6.12 12.66 8.66
C ASP A 44 6.22 14.02 7.94
N LYS A 45 5.92 14.09 6.64
CA LYS A 45 5.88 15.32 5.84
C LYS A 45 4.47 15.74 5.44
N GLY A 46 3.43 15.05 5.92
CA GLY A 46 2.03 15.29 5.59
C GLY A 46 1.38 16.48 6.31
N HIS A 47 1.99 17.67 6.30
CA HIS A 47 1.42 18.88 6.89
C HIS A 47 1.88 20.16 6.15
N ASN A 48 1.15 21.25 6.34
CA ASN A 48 1.52 22.58 5.83
C ASN A 48 1.86 23.60 6.94
N ASP A 49 1.77 23.20 8.21
CA ASP A 49 2.02 24.07 9.36
C ASP A 49 3.54 24.27 9.60
N PRO A 50 4.09 25.49 9.53
CA PRO A 50 5.52 25.75 9.78
C PRO A 50 5.98 25.45 11.21
N GLY A 51 5.07 25.42 12.19
CA GLY A 51 5.38 25.12 13.59
C GLY A 51 5.43 23.63 13.92
N MET A 52 5.07 22.77 12.97
CA MET A 52 5.05 21.32 13.13
C MET A 52 6.41 20.71 12.85
N THR A 53 6.84 19.79 13.72
CA THR A 53 8.03 18.97 13.48
C THR A 53 7.64 17.63 12.86
N PRO A 54 8.47 17.02 12.01
CA PRO A 54 8.19 15.71 11.42
C PRO A 54 7.83 14.65 12.47
N GLU A 55 8.48 14.67 13.63
CA GLU A 55 8.24 13.74 14.74
C GLU A 55 6.83 13.89 15.32
N ARG A 56 6.34 15.13 15.45
CA ARG A 56 4.98 15.40 15.96
C ARG A 56 3.92 14.97 14.97
N VAL A 57 4.15 15.21 13.69
CA VAL A 57 3.27 14.78 12.59
C VAL A 57 3.21 13.26 12.54
N ALA A 58 4.36 12.59 12.61
CA ALA A 58 4.45 11.14 12.63
C ALA A 58 3.68 10.52 13.81
N ALA A 59 3.87 11.07 15.02
CA ALA A 59 3.18 10.60 16.21
C ALA A 59 1.66 10.80 16.14
N MET A 60 1.22 11.96 15.64
CA MET A 60 -0.21 12.24 15.43
C MET A 60 -0.82 11.26 14.43
N ARG A 61 -0.25 11.14 13.23
CA ARG A 61 -0.80 10.30 12.16
C ARG A 61 -0.74 8.81 12.51
N GLU A 62 0.26 8.38 13.28
CA GLU A 62 0.26 7.03 13.85
C GLU A 62 -0.92 6.83 14.81
N GLY A 63 -1.20 7.80 15.68
CA GLY A 63 -2.34 7.78 16.59
C GLY A 63 -3.67 7.70 15.84
N GLU A 64 -3.85 8.53 14.83
CA GLU A 64 -5.02 8.54 13.94
C GLU A 64 -5.20 7.19 13.26
N GLN A 65 -4.15 6.62 12.67
CA GLN A 65 -4.24 5.34 11.98
C GLN A 65 -4.55 4.19 12.94
N ARG A 66 -3.98 4.19 14.14
CA ARG A 66 -4.28 3.19 15.18
C ARG A 66 -5.76 3.27 15.58
N ALA A 67 -6.30 4.47 15.74
CA ALA A 67 -7.72 4.66 16.03
C ALA A 67 -8.61 4.17 14.87
N ALA A 68 -8.28 4.51 13.63
CA ALA A 68 -9.01 4.04 12.45
C ALA A 68 -8.98 2.50 12.32
N ALA A 69 -7.81 1.89 12.52
CA ALA A 69 -7.63 0.45 12.51
C ALA A 69 -8.47 -0.24 13.60
N ALA A 70 -8.56 0.36 14.80
CA ALA A 70 -9.38 -0.15 15.89
C ALA A 70 -10.88 -0.10 15.56
N ILE A 71 -11.35 1.00 14.95
CA ILE A 71 -12.75 1.16 14.50
C ILE A 71 -13.12 0.08 13.48
N LEU A 72 -12.24 -0.18 12.50
CA LEU A 72 -12.47 -1.18 11.47
C LEU A 72 -12.34 -2.63 11.98
N GLY A 73 -11.74 -2.85 13.15
CA GLY A 73 -11.47 -4.19 13.69
C GLY A 73 -10.23 -4.87 13.08
N VAL A 74 -9.29 -4.10 12.52
CA VAL A 74 -8.03 -4.60 11.95
C VAL A 74 -7.20 -5.25 13.05
N GLN A 75 -6.70 -6.46 12.81
CA GLN A 75 -6.05 -7.25 13.86
C GLN A 75 -4.55 -6.99 14.00
N ARG A 76 -3.91 -6.44 12.96
CA ARG A 76 -2.50 -6.09 12.99
C ARG A 76 -2.26 -4.83 12.17
N LEU A 77 -1.52 -3.90 12.75
CA LEU A 77 -1.00 -2.69 12.10
C LEU A 77 0.52 -2.67 12.29
N THR A 78 1.29 -2.33 11.26
CA THR A 78 2.75 -2.26 11.34
C THR A 78 3.29 -1.09 10.53
N PHE A 79 4.21 -0.34 11.11
CA PHE A 79 4.97 0.71 10.43
C PHE A 79 6.38 0.18 10.13
N LEU A 80 6.91 0.47 8.94
CA LEU A 80 8.25 0.04 8.52
C LEU A 80 9.34 1.11 8.68
N ASP A 81 8.98 2.26 9.25
CA ASP A 81 9.89 3.36 9.62
C ASP A 81 10.68 3.99 8.47
N PHE A 82 10.20 3.87 7.22
CA PHE A 82 10.75 4.64 6.11
C PHE A 82 10.37 6.11 6.22
N LYS A 83 11.23 6.99 5.68
CA LYS A 83 11.01 8.43 5.62
C LYS A 83 10.02 8.78 4.51
N ASP A 84 9.05 9.63 4.85
CA ASP A 84 8.07 10.12 3.90
C ASP A 84 8.74 10.91 2.76
N GLY A 85 8.23 10.76 1.54
CA GLY A 85 8.80 11.35 0.32
C GLY A 85 10.16 10.80 -0.14
N GLU A 86 10.76 9.83 0.58
CA GLU A 86 12.08 9.26 0.27
C GLU A 86 12.01 7.79 -0.18
N LEU A 87 10.81 7.24 -0.32
CA LEU A 87 10.61 5.91 -0.87
C LEU A 87 11.04 5.85 -2.34
N THR A 88 11.95 4.93 -2.65
CA THR A 88 12.39 4.67 -4.02
C THR A 88 11.63 3.52 -4.63
N TRP A 89 11.27 3.65 -5.91
CA TRP A 89 10.65 2.57 -6.66
C TRP A 89 11.59 1.37 -6.72
N ALA A 90 11.11 0.21 -6.28
CA ALA A 90 11.88 -1.02 -6.21
C ALA A 90 13.20 -0.88 -5.41
N GLY A 91 13.25 0.02 -4.42
CA GLY A 91 14.38 0.12 -3.49
C GLY A 91 14.64 -1.21 -2.77
N PRO A 92 15.89 -1.69 -2.68
CA PRO A 92 16.20 -3.01 -2.11
C PRO A 92 15.62 -3.22 -0.72
N ALA A 93 15.71 -2.22 0.17
CA ALA A 93 15.18 -2.29 1.53
C ALA A 93 13.65 -2.44 1.57
N LEU A 94 12.93 -1.71 0.69
CA LEU A 94 11.48 -1.81 0.60
C LEU A 94 11.06 -3.18 0.05
N ALA A 95 11.76 -3.67 -0.98
CA ALA A 95 11.50 -4.98 -1.57
C ALA A 95 11.74 -6.12 -0.56
N GLU A 96 12.82 -6.04 0.23
CA GLU A 96 13.13 -7.01 1.28
C GLU A 96 12.06 -7.01 2.37
N ALA A 97 11.69 -5.83 2.89
CA ALA A 97 10.68 -5.70 3.93
C ALA A 97 9.31 -6.22 3.47
N ALA A 98 8.90 -5.87 2.24
CA ALA A 98 7.66 -6.37 1.65
C ALA A 98 7.70 -7.90 1.46
N THR A 99 8.81 -8.44 0.96
CA THR A 99 8.99 -9.89 0.77
C THR A 99 8.90 -10.65 2.09
N ARG A 100 9.53 -10.13 3.15
CA ARG A 100 9.45 -10.71 4.50
C ARG A 100 8.00 -10.76 5.00
N LEU A 101 7.27 -9.65 4.93
CA LEU A 101 5.89 -9.56 5.38
C LEU A 101 4.94 -10.47 4.58
N ILE A 102 5.14 -10.56 3.27
CA ILE A 102 4.43 -11.47 2.39
C ILE A 102 4.63 -12.91 2.86
N ARG A 103 5.87 -13.33 3.14
CA ARG A 103 6.17 -14.70 3.60
C ARG A 103 5.55 -15.03 4.97
N GLU A 104 5.52 -14.07 5.89
CA GLU A 104 4.93 -14.26 7.24
C GLU A 104 3.40 -14.35 7.24
N SER A 105 2.76 -13.75 6.24
CA SER A 105 1.32 -13.44 6.30
C SER A 105 0.46 -14.21 5.31
N PHE A 106 1.04 -14.99 4.38
CA PHE A 106 0.33 -15.24 3.12
C PHE A 106 -0.87 -16.19 3.15
N THR A 107 -2.01 -15.65 2.67
CA THR A 107 -2.94 -16.34 1.77
C THR A 107 -3.39 -15.42 0.59
N ARG A 108 -3.34 -14.07 0.69
CA ARG A 108 -3.53 -13.12 -0.44
C ARG A 108 -3.00 -11.69 -0.12
N THR A 109 -2.39 -11.00 -1.09
CA THR A 109 -1.91 -9.59 -0.98
C THR A 109 -2.68 -8.65 -1.90
N ILE A 110 -2.94 -7.42 -1.44
CA ILE A 110 -3.37 -6.29 -2.27
C ILE A 110 -2.42 -5.12 -2.00
N ALA A 111 -1.64 -4.74 -3.00
CA ALA A 111 -0.79 -3.56 -2.97
C ALA A 111 -1.46 -2.48 -3.82
N PRO A 112 -2.01 -1.39 -3.24
CA PRO A 112 -2.28 -0.19 -4.01
C PRO A 112 -0.97 0.33 -4.60
N SER A 113 -1.02 0.68 -5.88
CA SER A 113 0.08 1.22 -6.66
C SER A 113 0.59 2.51 -6.04
N VAL A 114 1.90 2.59 -5.75
CA VAL A 114 2.61 3.83 -5.43
C VAL A 114 2.33 4.82 -6.56
N THR A 115 1.48 5.81 -6.30
CA THR A 115 1.12 6.81 -7.30
C THR A 115 2.22 7.86 -7.31
N ARG A 116 2.90 7.99 -8.45
CA ARG A 116 3.88 9.04 -8.73
C ARG A 116 3.22 10.41 -8.57
N SER A 117 3.50 11.13 -7.48
CA SER A 117 3.26 12.58 -7.41
C SER A 117 4.34 13.28 -8.23
N SER A 118 4.18 13.31 -9.56
CA SER A 118 4.91 14.26 -10.40
C SER A 118 3.95 15.36 -10.80
N ARG A 119 3.85 16.41 -9.98
CA ARG A 119 3.40 17.72 -10.47
C ARG A 119 4.61 18.62 -10.62
N PRO A 120 5.17 18.77 -11.84
CA PRO A 120 5.54 20.11 -12.27
C PRO A 120 4.23 20.82 -12.64
N VAL A 121 3.92 21.91 -11.92
CA VAL A 121 2.95 22.88 -12.42
C VAL A 121 3.59 23.57 -13.60
N THR A 122 3.16 23.23 -14.82
CA THR A 122 3.01 24.20 -15.93
C THR A 122 2.11 23.62 -17.01
N SER A 123 1.27 24.52 -17.52
CA SER A 123 0.22 24.35 -18.52
C SER A 123 0.66 23.71 -19.84
N ALA A 124 -0.17 22.85 -20.43
CA ALA A 124 -0.71 23.01 -21.79
C ALA A 124 -1.60 21.82 -22.18
N ARG A 125 -2.67 22.14 -22.90
CA ARG A 125 -3.70 21.21 -23.39
C ARG A 125 -3.18 20.26 -24.48
N ARG A 126 -3.95 19.18 -24.64
CA ARG A 126 -4.16 18.28 -25.82
C ARG A 126 -3.30 17.01 -25.86
N GLY A 127 -3.99 15.88 -25.85
CA GLY A 127 -3.42 14.56 -26.14
C GLY A 127 -4.24 13.44 -25.52
N ARG A 128 -5.38 13.10 -26.12
CA ARG A 128 -6.17 11.92 -25.76
C ARG A 128 -5.35 10.69 -26.18
N CYS A 129 -4.78 9.97 -25.22
CA CYS A 129 -4.06 8.72 -25.48
C CYS A 129 -4.93 7.55 -25.01
N THR A 130 -5.51 6.82 -25.95
CA THR A 130 -6.26 5.58 -25.75
C THR A 130 -5.31 4.41 -25.50
N ILE A 131 -5.56 3.62 -24.45
CA ILE A 131 -4.82 2.38 -24.15
C ILE A 131 -5.59 1.20 -24.75
N PRO A 132 -4.96 0.25 -25.47
CA PRO A 132 -5.62 -0.95 -25.94
C PRO A 132 -5.80 -1.95 -24.78
N LEU A 133 -7.05 -2.37 -24.54
CA LEU A 133 -7.37 -3.50 -23.68
C LEU A 133 -7.00 -4.80 -24.40
N THR A 134 -6.02 -5.54 -23.89
CA THR A 134 -5.93 -6.99 -24.15
C THR A 134 -5.65 -7.75 -22.84
N PRO A 135 -6.48 -8.75 -22.47
CA PRO A 135 -6.24 -9.58 -21.31
C PRO A 135 -5.35 -10.76 -21.69
N ARG A 136 -4.09 -10.79 -21.26
CA ARG A 136 -3.26 -12.00 -21.38
C ARG A 136 -3.58 -12.97 -20.24
N ARG A 137 -4.31 -14.02 -20.59
CA ARG A 137 -4.43 -15.28 -19.83
C ARG A 137 -3.05 -15.87 -19.60
N ALA A 138 -2.76 -16.27 -18.36
CA ALA A 138 -1.61 -17.08 -18.02
C ALA A 138 -1.73 -18.48 -18.64
N SER A 139 -0.75 -18.89 -19.44
CA SER A 139 -0.51 -20.28 -19.81
C SER A 139 0.90 -20.68 -19.35
N ARG A 140 0.97 -21.82 -18.67
CA ARG A 140 2.15 -22.42 -18.03
C ARG A 140 3.36 -22.55 -18.97
N PRO A 141 4.61 -22.43 -18.47
CA PRO A 141 5.78 -22.71 -19.27
C PRO A 141 6.00 -24.23 -19.38
N THR A 142 5.99 -24.76 -20.60
CA THR A 142 6.59 -26.05 -20.94
C THR A 142 8.01 -25.82 -21.44
N ALA A 143 8.93 -26.62 -20.91
CA ALA A 143 10.35 -26.61 -21.23
C ALA A 143 10.62 -26.90 -22.71
N SER A 144 11.55 -26.15 -23.32
CA SER A 144 12.65 -26.65 -24.18
C SER A 144 13.27 -25.52 -24.98
N GLY A 145 14.60 -25.53 -25.09
CA GLY A 145 15.26 -25.05 -26.31
C GLY A 145 16.07 -23.75 -26.26
N ARG A 146 17.35 -23.90 -25.90
CA ARG A 146 18.56 -23.35 -26.58
C ARG A 146 18.76 -21.83 -26.67
N PHE A 147 19.87 -21.44 -26.04
CA PHE A 147 20.81 -20.38 -26.41
C PHE A 147 20.83 -20.02 -27.90
N CYS A 148 20.66 -18.71 -28.17
CA CYS A 148 21.64 -17.84 -28.83
C CYS A 148 21.40 -16.41 -28.31
#